data_AF-A0A8C2N109-F1
#
_entry.id   AF-A0A8C2N109-F1
#
_cell.length_a   1.000
_cell.length_b   1.000
_cell.length_c   1.000
_cell.angle_alpha   90.00
_cell.angle_beta   90.00
_cell.angle_gamma   90.00
#
_symmetry.space_group_name_H-M   'P 1'
#
loop_
_entity.id
_entity.type
_entity.pdbx_description
1 polymer ?
#
loop_
_entity_poly.entity_id
_entity_poly.type
_entity_poly.pdbx_seq_one_letter_code
_entity_poly.pdbx_strand_id
1 'polypeptide(L)'
;MASPRHRGSPQDLNTCLPRILLLLALLVTSAHGIVSSLEECLVLRSAEGSTVSCYSVPRFPSPLPDDTVHLSVEFSNLTELPPRALQTCKRLRELHLSSNRLRELPQQLLAPVRGLQVLDLTHNELRGLPPELFHYSAALRTLVLRDNQLQDARVTWLWGLRSLEHLDLAKNRLRALPRGFLISLTYLSTLDLGHNLLETLPHGLLLGPSRLQRLHLEGNRLRRLGLGTFGPQPFLRVLFLNDNQLTEVVDSTFWNLRELDMLDLSNNSLSSIPPRLFASLGRPARDMQDGFDLSHNPWVCNEDLRDLYRWLQDNKHKMFSKNDTRCAGPEALKGRRLLDVVDLESL
;
A
#
# COMPACT_ATOMS: atom_id res chain seq x y z
N MET A 1 41.72 -23.31 -33.59
CA MET A 1 42.99 -22.76 -33.08
C MET A 1 42.67 -21.55 -32.22
N ALA A 2 43.22 -21.55 -30.99
CA ALA A 2 43.30 -20.46 -30.00
C ALA A 2 42.00 -19.85 -29.41
N SER A 3 41.66 -20.32 -28.20
CA SER A 3 41.13 -19.54 -27.04
C SER A 3 42.25 -18.59 -26.51
N PRO A 4 42.07 -17.61 -25.57
CA PRO A 4 41.17 -17.65 -24.40
C PRO A 4 40.64 -16.31 -23.77
N ARG A 5 39.84 -16.48 -22.70
CA ARG A 5 39.66 -15.67 -21.46
C ARG A 5 38.32 -14.95 -21.20
N HIS A 6 37.51 -15.67 -20.40
CA HIS A 6 36.73 -15.24 -19.22
C HIS A 6 36.99 -13.86 -18.59
N ARG A 7 35.88 -13.12 -18.35
CA ARG A 7 35.42 -12.46 -17.09
C ARG A 7 33.87 -12.38 -17.22
N GLY A 8 32.99 -13.02 -16.43
CA GLY A 8 32.67 -12.81 -14.99
C GLY A 8 32.11 -11.40 -14.79
N SER A 9 30.87 -11.09 -14.40
CA SER A 9 29.78 -11.78 -13.67
C SER A 9 28.48 -10.92 -13.74
N PRO A 10 27.30 -11.45 -13.30
CA PRO A 10 25.99 -10.78 -13.25
C PRO A 10 25.60 -10.27 -11.85
N GLN A 11 24.95 -9.11 -11.72
CA GLN A 11 24.38 -8.48 -10.51
C GLN A 11 23.27 -7.50 -11.00
N ASP A 12 22.02 -7.39 -10.51
CA ASP A 12 21.40 -7.73 -9.23
C ASP A 12 19.92 -8.12 -9.39
N LEU A 13 19.61 -9.40 -9.16
CA LEU A 13 18.30 -9.87 -8.66
C LEU A 13 18.63 -10.51 -7.30
N ASN A 14 18.62 -9.73 -6.21
CA ASN A 14 18.67 -10.24 -4.83
C ASN A 14 18.61 -9.10 -3.79
N THR A 15 17.42 -8.74 -3.29
CA THR A 15 17.27 -8.05 -2.00
C THR A 15 15.95 -8.38 -1.30
N CYS A 16 15.49 -9.64 -1.41
CA CYS A 16 14.41 -10.15 -0.53
C CYS A 16 14.73 -11.55 0.04
N LEU A 17 16.01 -11.81 0.31
CA LEU A 17 16.48 -13.02 1.01
C LEU A 17 17.79 -12.70 1.78
N PRO A 18 17.71 -11.94 2.89
CA PRO A 18 18.49 -12.35 4.05
C PRO A 18 17.80 -12.03 5.39
N ARG A 19 16.56 -12.50 5.59
CA ARG A 19 15.95 -12.57 6.94
C ARG A 19 15.30 -13.91 7.27
N ILE A 20 14.87 -14.66 6.25
CA ILE A 20 14.30 -16.00 6.43
C ILE A 20 15.39 -17.08 6.64
N LEU A 21 16.61 -16.85 6.16
CA LEU A 21 17.75 -17.77 6.33
C LEU A 21 18.45 -17.68 7.71
N LEU A 22 18.17 -16.65 8.50
CA LEU A 22 18.71 -16.53 9.86
C LEU A 22 17.91 -17.36 10.89
N LEU A 23 16.67 -17.74 10.56
CA LEU A 23 15.81 -18.60 11.40
C LEU A 23 16.05 -20.10 11.18
N LEU A 24 16.66 -20.51 10.05
CA LEU A 24 16.97 -21.92 9.77
C LEU A 24 18.39 -22.32 10.18
N ALA A 25 19.28 -21.37 10.47
CA ALA A 25 20.67 -21.66 10.88
C ALA A 25 20.84 -21.99 12.38
N LEU A 26 19.78 -21.91 13.19
CA LEU A 26 19.81 -22.24 14.63
C LEU A 26 19.39 -23.68 14.96
N LEU A 27 19.06 -24.51 13.98
CA LEU A 27 18.56 -25.87 14.22
C LEU A 27 19.57 -27.00 13.99
N VAL A 28 20.81 -26.73 13.56
CA VAL A 28 21.80 -27.79 13.37
C VAL A 28 23.18 -27.33 13.84
N THR A 29 23.42 -27.36 15.16
CA THR A 29 24.61 -27.93 15.83
C THR A 29 24.62 -27.57 17.31
N SER A 30 23.90 -28.34 18.12
CA SER A 30 24.35 -28.87 19.42
C SER A 30 23.17 -29.58 20.08
N ALA A 31 22.99 -30.85 19.68
CA ALA A 31 22.24 -31.78 20.50
C ALA A 31 23.01 -31.93 21.82
N HIS A 32 22.54 -31.29 22.89
CA HIS A 32 22.55 -31.75 24.29
C HIS A 32 21.64 -30.79 25.08
N GLY A 33 20.35 -31.13 25.18
CA GLY A 33 19.49 -30.67 26.26
C GLY A 33 19.05 -29.20 26.24
N ILE A 34 18.27 -28.79 25.23
CA ILE A 34 17.34 -27.66 25.37
C ILE A 34 16.02 -28.06 24.71
N VAL A 35 15.19 -28.81 25.43
CA VAL A 35 13.74 -28.64 25.29
C VAL A 35 13.39 -27.53 26.27
N SER A 36 13.75 -26.29 25.95
CA SER A 36 13.21 -25.13 26.66
C SER A 36 11.83 -24.87 26.08
N SER A 37 10.85 -24.70 26.96
CA SER A 37 9.47 -24.37 26.62
C SER A 37 9.38 -23.35 25.48
N LEU A 38 8.50 -23.63 24.51
CA LEU A 38 8.05 -22.67 23.48
C LEU A 38 7.22 -21.51 24.08
N GLU A 39 7.32 -21.25 25.40
CA GLU A 39 6.46 -20.35 26.16
C GLU A 39 7.20 -19.12 26.70
N GLU A 40 8.45 -18.87 26.27
CA GLU A 40 9.24 -17.73 26.74
C GLU A 40 9.65 -16.79 25.60
N CYS A 41 9.55 -15.49 25.88
CA CYS A 41 10.00 -14.45 24.97
C CYS A 41 11.53 -14.42 24.90
N LEU A 42 12.08 -14.29 23.69
CA LEU A 42 13.50 -14.01 23.49
C LEU A 42 13.79 -12.54 23.81
N VAL A 43 14.81 -12.30 24.64
CA VAL A 43 15.29 -10.95 24.98
C VAL A 43 16.75 -10.80 24.59
N LEU A 44 17.03 -9.92 23.63
CA LEU A 44 18.38 -9.57 23.18
C LEU A 44 18.73 -8.17 23.69
N ARG A 45 19.89 -8.03 24.34
CA ARG A 45 20.34 -6.75 24.93
C ARG A 45 21.52 -6.19 24.14
N SER A 46 21.51 -4.89 23.86
CA SER A 46 22.61 -4.17 23.24
C SER A 46 22.85 -2.82 23.91
N ALA A 47 23.90 -2.09 23.50
CA ALA A 47 24.16 -0.72 23.95
C ALA A 47 23.06 0.27 23.51
N GLU A 48 22.28 -0.08 22.48
CA GLU A 48 21.23 0.76 21.91
C GLU A 48 19.87 0.52 22.60
N GLY A 49 19.71 -0.64 23.23
CA GLY A 49 18.55 -1.03 24.04
C GLY A 49 18.20 -2.51 23.86
N SER A 50 17.07 -2.92 24.46
CA SER A 50 16.62 -4.32 24.40
C SER A 50 15.65 -4.55 23.24
N THR A 51 15.79 -5.71 22.58
CA THR A 51 14.83 -6.26 21.62
C THR A 51 14.14 -7.45 22.26
N VAL A 52 12.80 -7.43 22.29
CA VAL A 52 11.96 -8.49 22.87
C VAL A 52 11.10 -9.09 21.76
N SER A 53 11.20 -10.40 21.57
CA SER A 53 10.45 -11.15 20.56
C SER A 53 9.70 -12.30 21.22
N CYS A 54 8.38 -12.29 21.11
CA CYS A 54 7.48 -13.28 21.69
C CYS A 54 6.63 -13.90 20.58
N TYR A 55 6.63 -15.23 20.52
CA TYR A 55 5.82 -15.98 19.58
C TYR A 55 4.99 -17.01 20.35
N SER A 56 3.73 -17.19 19.95
CA SER A 56 2.83 -18.18 20.55
C SER A 56 2.65 -18.07 22.08
N VAL A 57 2.66 -16.84 22.61
CA VAL A 57 2.45 -16.61 24.05
C VAL A 57 0.95 -16.58 24.39
N PRO A 58 0.52 -17.15 25.54
CA PRO A 58 -0.91 -17.19 25.90
C PRO A 58 -1.46 -15.84 26.38
N ARG A 59 -0.58 -14.90 26.74
CA ARG A 59 -0.91 -13.55 27.22
C ARG A 59 0.20 -12.58 26.86
N PHE A 60 -0.13 -11.28 26.88
CA PHE A 60 0.86 -10.24 26.66
C PHE A 60 2.01 -10.34 27.69
N PRO A 61 3.29 -10.29 27.26
CA PRO A 61 4.44 -10.43 28.15
C PRO A 61 4.54 -9.28 29.16
N SER A 62 4.68 -9.61 30.44
CA SER A 62 5.03 -8.62 31.47
C SER A 62 5.79 -9.27 32.64
N PRO A 63 6.76 -8.56 33.25
CA PRO A 63 7.24 -7.22 32.92
C PRO A 63 8.17 -7.20 31.68
N LEU A 64 8.26 -6.05 31.01
CA LEU A 64 9.20 -5.80 29.90
C LEU A 64 10.41 -4.98 30.40
N PRO A 65 11.61 -5.14 29.82
CA PRO A 65 12.76 -4.28 30.13
C PRO A 65 12.48 -2.80 29.85
N ASP A 66 12.85 -1.89 30.76
CA ASP A 66 12.61 -0.45 30.61
C ASP A 66 13.37 0.18 29.42
N ASP A 67 14.47 -0.45 29.01
CA ASP A 67 15.30 -0.08 27.87
C ASP A 67 14.84 -0.72 26.54
N THR A 68 13.64 -1.32 26.50
CA THR A 68 13.10 -1.93 25.28
C THR A 68 12.92 -0.90 24.17
N VAL A 69 13.53 -1.18 23.01
CA VAL A 69 13.47 -0.36 21.79
C VAL A 69 12.63 -1.04 20.71
N HIS A 70 12.68 -2.37 20.64
CA HIS A 70 11.89 -3.17 19.71
C HIS A 70 11.09 -4.22 20.48
N LEU A 71 9.78 -4.27 20.26
CA LEU A 71 8.90 -5.27 20.83
C LEU A 71 8.08 -5.93 19.71
N SER A 72 8.24 -7.25 19.56
CA SER A 72 7.41 -8.09 18.70
C SER A 72 6.66 -9.09 19.58
N VAL A 73 5.33 -9.08 19.48
CA VAL A 73 4.44 -10.07 20.11
C VAL A 73 3.46 -10.54 19.05
N GLU A 74 3.85 -11.57 18.31
CA GLU A 74 3.18 -11.99 17.08
C GLU A 74 2.71 -13.45 17.19
N PHE A 75 1.75 -13.85 16.35
CA PHE A 75 1.27 -15.24 16.27
C PHE A 75 0.81 -15.82 17.63
N SER A 76 0.20 -14.99 18.47
CA SER A 76 -0.06 -15.29 19.89
C SER A 76 -1.56 -15.31 20.25
N ASN A 77 -2.45 -15.29 19.25
CA ASN A 77 -3.92 -15.32 19.42
C ASN A 77 -4.46 -14.30 20.43
N LEU A 78 -3.72 -13.21 20.72
CA LEU A 78 -4.11 -12.24 21.74
C LEU A 78 -5.37 -11.52 21.31
N THR A 79 -6.38 -11.49 22.18
CA THR A 79 -7.66 -10.80 21.89
C THR A 79 -7.71 -9.37 22.40
N GLU A 80 -6.90 -9.06 23.41
CA GLU A 80 -6.83 -7.76 24.06
C GLU A 80 -5.40 -7.48 24.56
N LEU A 81 -5.12 -6.20 24.84
CA LEU A 81 -3.88 -5.75 25.46
C LEU A 81 -4.18 -5.14 26.83
N PRO A 82 -3.34 -5.40 27.85
CA PRO A 82 -3.45 -4.69 29.13
C PRO A 82 -3.33 -3.16 28.92
N PRO A 83 -4.18 -2.32 29.56
CA PRO A 83 -4.14 -0.87 29.36
C PRO A 83 -2.80 -0.19 29.68
N ARG A 84 -1.98 -0.82 30.52
CA ARG A 84 -0.65 -0.35 30.93
C ARG A 84 0.50 -1.19 30.36
N ALA A 85 0.24 -1.95 29.29
CA ALA A 85 1.21 -2.86 28.67
C ALA A 85 2.56 -2.20 28.35
N LEU A 86 2.55 -0.92 27.94
CA LEU A 86 3.75 -0.19 27.49
C LEU A 86 4.22 0.90 28.48
N GLN A 87 3.73 0.89 29.72
CA GLN A 87 3.95 1.97 30.68
C GLN A 87 5.44 2.24 30.98
N THR A 88 6.28 1.21 30.97
CA THR A 88 7.71 1.31 31.27
C THR A 88 8.60 1.50 30.04
N CYS A 89 8.13 1.11 28.85
CA CYS A 89 8.91 1.04 27.62
C CYS A 89 9.12 2.40 26.92
N LYS A 90 9.53 3.44 27.65
CA LYS A 90 9.61 4.83 27.15
C LYS A 90 10.55 5.02 25.95
N ARG A 91 11.47 4.09 25.71
CA ARG A 91 12.42 4.10 24.60
C ARG A 91 11.94 3.34 23.36
N LEU A 92 10.73 2.77 23.39
CA LEU A 92 10.20 1.96 22.31
C LEU A 92 10.13 2.75 20.99
N ARG A 93 10.69 2.15 19.93
CA ARG A 93 10.71 2.67 18.56
C ARG A 93 9.89 1.82 17.62
N GLU A 94 9.81 0.52 17.85
CA GLU A 94 9.04 -0.38 17.02
C GLU A 94 8.17 -1.30 17.87
N LEU A 95 6.89 -1.37 17.50
CA LEU A 95 5.91 -2.25 18.10
C LEU A 95 5.24 -3.08 17.01
N HIS A 96 5.48 -4.39 17.05
CA HIS A 96 4.91 -5.35 16.12
C HIS A 96 3.95 -6.26 16.89
N LEU A 97 2.67 -6.19 16.53
CA LEU A 97 1.56 -6.95 17.15
C LEU A 97 0.80 -7.75 16.08
N SER A 98 1.47 -8.07 14.97
CA SER A 98 0.87 -8.72 13.83
C SER A 98 0.38 -10.13 14.16
N SER A 99 -0.59 -10.62 13.39
CA SER A 99 -1.06 -12.00 13.47
C SER A 99 -1.56 -12.39 14.87
N ASN A 100 -2.39 -11.52 15.45
CA ASN A 100 -3.12 -11.77 16.69
C ASN A 100 -4.64 -11.72 16.41
N ARG A 101 -5.47 -11.58 17.45
CA ARG A 101 -6.93 -11.47 17.34
C ARG A 101 -7.44 -10.23 18.05
N LEU A 102 -6.64 -9.16 18.08
CA LEU A 102 -6.95 -7.94 18.81
C LEU A 102 -8.21 -7.30 18.23
N ARG A 103 -9.22 -7.09 19.07
CA ARG A 103 -10.50 -6.51 18.66
C ARG A 103 -10.57 -5.00 18.87
N GLU A 104 -9.84 -4.53 19.86
CA GLU A 104 -9.69 -3.13 20.22
C GLU A 104 -8.31 -2.86 20.81
N LEU A 105 -7.92 -1.59 20.83
CA LEU A 105 -6.72 -1.12 21.50
C LEU A 105 -7.13 -0.25 22.70
N PRO A 106 -6.42 -0.34 23.84
CA PRO A 106 -6.61 0.62 24.92
C PRO A 106 -6.32 2.04 24.45
N GLN A 107 -7.20 2.99 24.77
CA GLN A 107 -7.09 4.39 24.31
C GLN A 107 -5.74 5.04 24.64
N GLN A 108 -5.17 4.73 25.81
CA GLN A 108 -3.92 5.32 26.30
C GLN A 108 -2.69 4.44 26.04
N LEU A 109 -2.81 3.38 25.21
CA LEU A 109 -1.75 2.41 24.96
C LEU A 109 -0.44 3.09 24.53
N LEU A 110 -0.52 4.08 23.65
CA LEU A 110 0.65 4.73 23.04
C LEU A 110 1.14 5.99 23.78
N ALA A 111 0.42 6.46 24.80
CA ALA A 111 0.77 7.69 25.51
C ALA A 111 2.18 7.68 26.16
N PRO A 112 2.67 6.54 26.71
CA PRO A 112 4.03 6.46 27.27
C PRO A 112 5.14 6.40 26.20
N VAL A 113 4.85 5.92 24.99
CA VAL A 113 5.83 5.57 23.94
C VAL A 113 5.89 6.63 22.84
N ARG A 114 6.11 7.88 23.23
CA ARG A 114 6.12 9.05 22.31
C ARG A 114 7.17 8.98 21.20
N GLY A 115 8.19 8.14 21.39
CA GLY A 115 9.26 7.90 20.42
C GLY A 115 8.96 6.84 19.37
N LEU A 116 7.78 6.21 19.40
CA LEU A 116 7.41 5.13 18.49
C LEU A 116 7.48 5.61 17.03
N GLN A 117 8.13 4.83 16.18
CA GLN A 117 8.37 5.08 14.75
C GLN A 117 7.59 4.11 13.87
N VAL A 118 7.47 2.85 14.30
CA VAL A 118 6.76 1.79 13.57
C VAL A 118 5.71 1.16 14.47
N LEU A 119 4.48 1.07 13.98
CA LEU A 119 3.40 0.30 14.58
C LEU A 119 2.82 -0.65 13.52
N ASP A 120 3.00 -1.95 13.74
CA ASP A 120 2.42 -3.00 12.91
C ASP A 120 1.31 -3.74 13.68
N LEU A 121 0.08 -3.66 13.17
CA LEU A 121 -1.13 -4.30 13.66
C LEU A 121 -1.76 -5.21 12.60
N THR A 122 -0.97 -5.64 11.60
CA THR A 122 -1.43 -6.47 10.49
C THR A 122 -2.10 -7.74 10.98
N HIS A 123 -3.17 -8.17 10.29
CA HIS A 123 -3.83 -9.45 10.57
C HIS A 123 -4.34 -9.53 12.03
N ASN A 124 -5.29 -8.67 12.35
CA ASN A 124 -5.99 -8.62 13.64
C ASN A 124 -7.52 -8.50 13.41
N GLU A 125 -8.31 -8.36 14.47
CA GLU A 125 -9.78 -8.25 14.41
C GLU A 125 -10.29 -6.83 14.68
N LEU A 126 -9.45 -5.79 14.47
CA LEU A 126 -9.79 -4.42 14.84
C LEU A 126 -10.96 -3.90 13.99
N ARG A 127 -12.02 -3.43 14.64
CA ARG A 127 -13.19 -2.81 13.97
C ARG A 127 -13.09 -1.30 13.85
N GLY A 128 -12.22 -0.70 14.67
CA GLY A 128 -11.94 0.72 14.68
C GLY A 128 -10.78 1.04 15.60
N LEU A 129 -10.36 2.30 15.60
CA LEU A 129 -9.35 2.82 16.52
C LEU A 129 -10.01 3.71 17.59
N PRO A 130 -9.56 3.65 18.85
CA PRO A 130 -10.06 4.53 19.89
C PRO A 130 -9.69 6.00 19.59
N PRO A 131 -10.51 6.97 20.03
CA PRO A 131 -10.21 8.39 19.85
C PRO A 131 -8.88 8.79 20.50
N GLU A 132 -8.14 9.69 19.88
CA GLU A 132 -6.88 10.24 20.41
C GLU A 132 -5.76 9.20 20.64
N LEU A 133 -5.86 7.99 20.08
CA LEU A 133 -4.82 6.94 20.22
C LEU A 133 -3.41 7.46 19.88
N PHE A 134 -3.31 8.29 18.83
CA PHE A 134 -2.06 8.80 18.30
C PHE A 134 -1.75 10.24 18.69
N HIS A 135 -2.47 10.81 19.68
CA HIS A 135 -2.31 12.21 20.08
C HIS A 135 -0.85 12.58 20.39
N TYR A 136 -0.09 11.65 20.96
CA TYR A 136 1.32 11.82 21.32
C TYR A 136 2.30 11.12 20.36
N SER A 137 1.84 10.58 19.23
CA SER A 137 2.62 9.74 18.31
C SER A 137 3.20 10.53 17.13
N ALA A 138 3.67 11.76 17.38
CA ALA A 138 4.20 12.63 16.33
C ALA A 138 5.43 12.07 15.62
N ALA A 139 6.18 11.14 16.25
CA ALA A 139 7.36 10.50 15.69
C ALA A 139 7.03 9.26 14.81
N LEU A 140 5.77 8.84 14.74
CA LEU A 140 5.38 7.64 14.00
C LEU A 140 5.53 7.89 12.49
N ARG A 141 6.30 7.04 11.83
CA ARG A 141 6.58 7.08 10.39
C ARG A 141 5.81 6.02 9.61
N THR A 142 5.59 4.86 10.23
CA THR A 142 4.95 3.71 9.60
C THR A 142 3.82 3.21 10.49
N LEU A 143 2.61 3.17 9.92
CA LEU A 143 1.43 2.59 10.52
C LEU A 143 0.83 1.55 9.58
N VAL A 144 0.83 0.29 10.02
CA VAL A 144 0.29 -0.84 9.26
C VAL A 144 -0.92 -1.40 10.00
N LEU A 145 -2.09 -1.30 9.36
CA LEU A 145 -3.39 -1.76 9.83
C LEU A 145 -4.03 -2.74 8.82
N ARG A 146 -3.20 -3.31 7.94
CA ARG A 146 -3.62 -4.24 6.90
C ARG A 146 -4.36 -5.43 7.49
N ASP A 147 -5.34 -5.96 6.76
CA ASP A 147 -6.02 -7.21 7.09
C ASP A 147 -6.66 -7.17 8.49
N ASN A 148 -7.56 -6.19 8.66
CA ASN A 148 -8.36 -5.99 9.86
C ASN A 148 -9.85 -5.88 9.46
N GLN A 149 -10.71 -5.40 10.37
CA GLN A 149 -12.15 -5.28 10.16
C GLN A 149 -12.64 -3.82 10.21
N LEU A 150 -11.77 -2.85 9.89
CA LEU A 150 -12.06 -1.41 9.95
C LEU A 150 -13.16 -1.05 8.93
N GLN A 151 -14.19 -0.29 9.36
CA GLN A 151 -15.35 0.05 8.51
C GLN A 151 -15.68 1.54 8.49
N ASP A 152 -15.88 2.13 9.68
CA ASP A 152 -16.34 3.50 9.86
C ASP A 152 -15.16 4.43 10.18
N ALA A 153 -14.37 4.78 9.14
CA ALA A 153 -13.25 5.69 9.31
C ALA A 153 -13.68 7.02 9.92
N ARG A 154 -12.96 7.47 10.96
CA ARG A 154 -13.19 8.76 11.62
C ARG A 154 -12.00 9.67 11.39
N VAL A 155 -12.27 10.97 11.23
CA VAL A 155 -11.22 11.98 11.03
C VAL A 155 -10.20 11.98 12.18
N THR A 156 -10.65 11.64 13.40
CA THR A 156 -9.83 11.59 14.61
C THR A 156 -8.85 10.41 14.67
N TRP A 157 -9.01 9.39 13.81
CA TRP A 157 -8.14 8.21 13.83
C TRP A 157 -6.69 8.52 13.52
N LEU A 158 -6.39 9.57 12.76
CA LEU A 158 -5.03 9.87 12.30
C LEU A 158 -4.50 11.19 12.89
N TRP A 159 -5.21 11.78 13.86
CA TRP A 159 -4.78 12.99 14.53
C TRP A 159 -3.51 12.76 15.35
N GLY A 160 -2.52 13.63 15.16
CA GLY A 160 -1.22 13.57 15.82
C GLY A 160 -0.09 12.95 14.97
N LEU A 161 -0.42 12.24 13.89
CA LEU A 161 0.53 11.54 13.01
C LEU A 161 1.27 12.50 12.03
N ARG A 162 1.99 13.48 12.57
CA ARG A 162 2.60 14.58 11.80
C ARG A 162 3.83 14.19 10.96
N SER A 163 4.47 13.06 11.26
CA SER A 163 5.64 12.56 10.53
C SER A 163 5.37 11.24 9.81
N LEU A 164 4.09 10.88 9.61
CA LEU A 164 3.73 9.63 8.95
C LEU A 164 4.14 9.67 7.48
N GLU A 165 4.86 8.64 7.06
CA GLU A 165 5.39 8.46 5.70
C GLU A 165 4.71 7.29 4.99
N HIS A 166 4.30 6.27 5.73
CA HIS A 166 3.65 5.07 5.22
C HIS A 166 2.40 4.73 6.04
N LEU A 167 1.26 4.69 5.36
CA LEU A 167 -0.02 4.27 5.93
C LEU A 167 -0.61 3.13 5.09
N ASP A 168 -0.75 1.97 5.71
CA ASP A 168 -1.37 0.80 5.10
C ASP A 168 -2.68 0.46 5.83
N LEU A 169 -3.79 0.65 5.12
CA LEU A 169 -5.16 0.33 5.54
C LEU A 169 -5.78 -0.75 4.63
N ALA A 170 -4.96 -1.46 3.85
CA ALA A 170 -5.43 -2.40 2.86
C ALA A 170 -6.17 -3.60 3.49
N LYS A 171 -6.98 -4.29 2.70
CA LYS A 171 -7.70 -5.51 3.14
C LYS A 171 -8.52 -5.25 4.41
N ASN A 172 -9.24 -4.14 4.43
CA ASN A 172 -10.20 -3.80 5.48
C ASN A 172 -11.62 -3.79 4.89
N ARG A 173 -12.58 -3.19 5.58
CA ARG A 173 -13.99 -3.12 5.16
C ARG A 173 -14.45 -1.65 5.06
N LEU A 174 -13.52 -0.73 4.80
CA LEU A 174 -13.81 0.70 4.72
C LEU A 174 -14.77 0.99 3.56
N ARG A 175 -15.93 1.57 3.86
CA ARG A 175 -16.95 1.92 2.84
C ARG A 175 -16.84 3.37 2.36
N ALA A 176 -16.38 4.25 3.23
CA ALA A 176 -16.17 5.66 2.95
C ALA A 176 -15.05 6.21 3.83
N LEU A 177 -14.42 7.28 3.35
CA LEU A 177 -13.48 8.08 4.13
C LEU A 177 -14.11 9.44 4.43
N PRO A 178 -13.97 9.96 5.66
CA PRO A 178 -14.48 11.29 5.99
C PRO A 178 -13.66 12.37 5.26
N ARG A 179 -14.28 13.53 5.01
CA ARG A 179 -13.55 14.70 4.51
C ARG A 179 -12.43 15.07 5.49
N GLY A 180 -11.25 15.38 4.95
CA GLY A 180 -10.09 15.73 5.76
C GLY A 180 -9.43 14.57 6.49
N PHE A 181 -9.77 13.30 6.20
CA PHE A 181 -9.16 12.12 6.82
C PHE A 181 -7.62 12.14 6.81
N LEU A 182 -7.02 12.64 5.73
CA LEU A 182 -5.56 12.70 5.54
C LEU A 182 -4.99 14.12 5.69
N ILE A 183 -5.77 15.10 6.15
CA ILE A 183 -5.40 16.52 6.05
C ILE A 183 -4.09 16.88 6.77
N SER A 184 -3.78 16.17 7.85
CA SER A 184 -2.57 16.40 8.66
C SER A 184 -1.32 15.64 8.19
N LEU A 185 -1.45 14.74 7.21
CA LEU A 185 -0.40 13.79 6.84
C LEU A 185 0.51 14.35 5.74
N THR A 186 1.17 15.49 6.01
CA THR A 186 1.93 16.25 5.00
C THR A 186 3.23 15.57 4.55
N TYR A 187 3.71 14.57 5.29
CA TYR A 187 4.89 13.77 4.94
C TYR A 187 4.54 12.42 4.30
N LEU A 188 3.26 12.11 4.12
CA LEU A 188 2.84 10.81 3.62
C LEU A 188 3.35 10.61 2.19
N SER A 189 4.10 9.54 2.00
CA SER A 189 4.70 9.15 0.72
C SER A 189 3.99 7.94 0.12
N THR A 190 3.47 7.05 0.95
CA THR A 190 2.79 5.83 0.53
C THR A 190 1.47 5.69 1.28
N LEU A 191 0.39 5.56 0.53
CA LEU A 191 -0.95 5.29 1.03
C LEU A 191 -1.48 4.03 0.38
N ASP A 192 -1.81 3.04 1.19
CA ASP A 192 -2.49 1.83 0.74
C ASP A 192 -3.92 1.75 1.30
N LEU A 193 -4.89 1.82 0.40
CA LEU A 193 -6.32 1.65 0.65
C LEU A 193 -6.89 0.48 -0.18
N GLY A 194 -6.04 -0.36 -0.76
CA GLY A 194 -6.41 -1.47 -1.61
C GLY A 194 -7.28 -2.50 -0.90
N HIS A 195 -8.09 -3.23 -1.66
CA HIS A 195 -8.98 -4.28 -1.15
C HIS A 195 -9.88 -3.82 0.02
N ASN A 196 -10.53 -2.68 -0.16
CA ASN A 196 -11.57 -2.17 0.73
C ASN A 196 -12.93 -2.15 0.01
N LEU A 197 -13.92 -1.45 0.54
CA LEU A 197 -15.27 -1.36 0.00
C LEU A 197 -15.60 0.08 -0.45
N LEU A 198 -14.59 0.88 -0.79
CA LEU A 198 -14.77 2.31 -1.10
C LEU A 198 -15.55 2.47 -2.41
N GLU A 199 -16.67 3.18 -2.35
CA GLU A 199 -17.49 3.48 -3.53
C GLU A 199 -17.12 4.82 -4.18
N THR A 200 -16.57 5.74 -3.37
CA THR A 200 -16.12 7.07 -3.80
C THR A 200 -14.92 7.52 -2.97
N LEU A 201 -14.19 8.50 -3.48
CA LEU A 201 -13.18 9.24 -2.72
C LEU A 201 -13.74 10.62 -2.36
N PRO A 202 -13.63 11.08 -1.10
CA PRO A 202 -14.11 12.40 -0.72
C PRO A 202 -13.30 13.48 -1.45
N HIS A 203 -13.99 14.53 -1.91
CA HIS A 203 -13.33 15.68 -2.51
C HIS A 203 -12.26 16.26 -1.58
N GLY A 204 -11.06 16.48 -2.13
CA GLY A 204 -9.93 17.00 -1.37
C GLY A 204 -9.27 15.99 -0.41
N LEU A 205 -9.55 14.69 -0.54
CA LEU A 205 -8.86 13.63 0.25
C LEU A 205 -7.34 13.81 0.23
N LEU A 206 -6.80 14.13 -0.94
CA LEU A 206 -5.36 14.22 -1.21
C LEU A 206 -4.81 15.64 -1.04
N LEU A 207 -5.51 16.57 -0.38
CA LEU A 207 -4.98 17.93 -0.12
C LEU A 207 -3.87 17.97 0.94
N GLY A 208 -3.96 17.10 1.94
CA GLY A 208 -2.95 16.98 3.01
C GLY A 208 -1.62 16.35 2.54
N PRO A 209 -1.63 15.13 1.95
CA PRO A 209 -0.41 14.43 1.58
C PRO A 209 0.22 14.98 0.30
N SER A 210 0.85 16.15 0.36
CA SER A 210 1.44 16.83 -0.81
C SER A 210 2.72 16.19 -1.37
N ARG A 211 3.20 15.10 -0.75
CA ARG A 211 4.42 14.36 -1.12
C ARG A 211 4.13 12.92 -1.52
N LEU A 212 2.87 12.59 -1.83
CA LEU A 212 2.48 11.21 -2.11
C LEU A 212 3.19 10.72 -3.38
N GLN A 213 3.80 9.56 -3.28
CA GLN A 213 4.52 8.89 -4.37
C GLN A 213 3.82 7.59 -4.80
N ARG A 214 3.14 6.91 -3.87
CA ARG A 214 2.43 5.66 -4.14
C ARG A 214 1.03 5.71 -3.57
N LEU A 215 0.06 5.40 -4.41
CA LEU A 215 -1.35 5.32 -4.06
C LEU A 215 -1.96 4.02 -4.58
N HIS A 216 -2.35 3.17 -3.64
CA HIS A 216 -3.02 1.90 -3.90
C HIS A 216 -4.51 2.04 -3.59
N LEU A 217 -5.35 1.84 -4.60
CA LEU A 217 -6.81 1.91 -4.54
C LEU A 217 -7.45 0.69 -5.22
N GLU A 218 -6.65 -0.30 -5.60
CA GLU A 218 -7.11 -1.51 -6.27
C GLU A 218 -8.11 -2.31 -5.43
N GLY A 219 -8.94 -3.12 -6.06
CA GLY A 219 -9.85 -4.02 -5.34
C GLY A 219 -10.92 -3.29 -4.50
N ASN A 220 -11.30 -2.08 -4.89
CA ASN A 220 -12.38 -1.31 -4.26
C ASN A 220 -13.66 -1.37 -5.12
N ARG A 221 -14.62 -0.47 -4.86
CA ARG A 221 -15.90 -0.36 -5.59
C ARG A 221 -16.05 1.00 -6.24
N LEU A 222 -14.94 1.65 -6.57
CA LEU A 222 -14.95 3.00 -7.12
C LEU A 222 -15.64 2.98 -8.48
N ARG A 223 -16.64 3.85 -8.67
CA ARG A 223 -17.39 3.96 -9.94
C ARG A 223 -16.96 5.11 -10.82
N ARG A 224 -16.47 6.19 -10.20
CA ARG A 224 -16.04 7.42 -10.87
C ARG A 224 -14.86 8.02 -10.11
N LEU A 225 -13.98 8.68 -10.85
CA LEU A 225 -12.94 9.55 -10.30
C LEU A 225 -13.37 11.00 -10.54
N GLY A 226 -13.56 11.75 -9.45
CA GLY A 226 -14.04 13.13 -9.51
C GLY A 226 -13.01 14.10 -10.08
N LEU A 227 -13.49 15.25 -10.55
CA LEU A 227 -12.64 16.34 -11.05
C LEU A 227 -11.53 16.67 -10.04
N GLY A 228 -10.28 16.69 -10.52
CA GLY A 228 -9.14 17.10 -9.72
C GLY A 228 -8.76 16.16 -8.58
N THR A 229 -9.28 14.93 -8.54
CA THR A 229 -8.96 13.92 -7.49
C THR A 229 -7.45 13.82 -7.25
N PHE A 230 -6.65 13.75 -8.31
CA PHE A 230 -5.19 13.67 -8.23
C PHE A 230 -4.48 14.99 -8.56
N GLY A 231 -5.23 16.09 -8.74
CA GLY A 231 -4.66 17.42 -9.02
C GLY A 231 -3.59 17.85 -8.00
N PRO A 232 -3.76 17.61 -6.68
CA PRO A 232 -2.74 17.94 -5.69
C PRO A 232 -1.45 17.10 -5.71
N GLN A 233 -1.30 16.12 -6.61
CA GLN A 233 -0.29 15.06 -6.52
C GLN A 233 0.73 15.03 -7.67
N PRO A 234 1.59 16.06 -7.83
CA PRO A 234 2.54 16.12 -8.92
C PRO A 234 3.68 15.09 -8.84
N PHE A 235 3.98 14.60 -7.64
CA PHE A 235 5.07 13.66 -7.35
C PHE A 235 4.62 12.19 -7.33
N LEU A 236 3.36 11.91 -7.66
CA LEU A 236 2.84 10.55 -7.67
C LEU A 236 3.52 9.75 -8.78
N ARG A 237 4.08 8.59 -8.41
CA ARG A 237 4.81 7.68 -9.30
C ARG A 237 4.04 6.39 -9.58
N VAL A 238 3.32 5.88 -8.58
CA VAL A 238 2.55 4.64 -8.69
C VAL A 238 1.10 4.91 -8.34
N LEU A 239 0.21 4.54 -9.25
CA LEU A 239 -1.23 4.60 -9.07
C LEU A 239 -1.88 3.29 -9.50
N PHE A 240 -2.42 2.56 -8.53
CA PHE A 240 -3.21 1.35 -8.78
C PHE A 240 -4.69 1.63 -8.56
N LEU A 241 -5.47 1.39 -9.60
CA LEU A 241 -6.92 1.56 -9.66
C LEU A 241 -7.60 0.31 -10.24
N ASN A 242 -6.85 -0.77 -10.46
CA ASN A 242 -7.37 -2.02 -10.99
C ASN A 242 -8.40 -2.67 -10.07
N ASP A 243 -9.17 -3.60 -10.61
CA ASP A 243 -10.19 -4.34 -9.86
C ASP A 243 -11.19 -3.41 -9.15
N ASN A 244 -11.64 -2.38 -9.87
CA ASN A 244 -12.67 -1.44 -9.42
C ASN A 244 -13.91 -1.53 -10.34
N GLN A 245 -14.82 -0.58 -10.22
CA GLN A 245 -16.05 -0.51 -11.02
C GLN A 245 -16.10 0.76 -11.86
N LEU A 246 -14.94 1.31 -12.24
CA LEU A 246 -14.86 2.60 -12.90
C LEU A 246 -15.57 2.53 -14.26
N THR A 247 -16.63 3.31 -14.42
CA THR A 247 -17.34 3.46 -15.71
C THR A 247 -16.95 4.75 -16.42
N GLU A 248 -16.38 5.70 -15.68
CA GLU A 248 -16.07 7.04 -16.18
C GLU A 248 -14.86 7.60 -15.43
N VAL A 249 -13.95 8.20 -16.21
CA VAL A 249 -12.87 9.05 -15.71
C VAL A 249 -13.08 10.44 -16.29
N VAL A 250 -13.21 11.45 -15.42
CA VAL A 250 -13.46 12.83 -15.85
C VAL A 250 -12.23 13.41 -16.55
N ASP A 251 -12.46 14.39 -17.43
CA ASP A 251 -11.40 15.11 -18.09
C ASP A 251 -10.39 15.70 -17.08
N SER A 252 -9.14 15.80 -17.52
CA SER A 252 -8.04 16.29 -16.69
C SER A 252 -7.76 15.47 -15.41
N THR A 253 -8.42 14.34 -15.12
CA THR A 253 -8.17 13.58 -13.86
C THR A 253 -6.68 13.31 -13.60
N PHE A 254 -5.88 13.10 -14.65
CA PHE A 254 -4.43 12.84 -14.59
C PHE A 254 -3.54 14.02 -15.01
N TRP A 255 -4.10 15.23 -15.20
CA TRP A 255 -3.39 16.37 -15.80
C TRP A 255 -2.08 16.74 -15.06
N ASN A 256 -2.08 16.59 -13.73
CA ASN A 256 -0.93 16.96 -12.90
C ASN A 256 -0.02 15.79 -12.53
N LEU A 257 -0.31 14.56 -12.96
CA LEU A 257 0.47 13.37 -12.62
C LEU A 257 1.77 13.28 -13.45
N ARG A 258 2.59 14.33 -13.36
CA ARG A 258 3.76 14.53 -14.23
C ARG A 258 4.89 13.57 -13.94
N GLU A 259 4.96 12.98 -12.74
CA GLU A 259 5.95 11.98 -12.34
C GLU A 259 5.49 10.52 -12.48
N LEU A 260 4.28 10.26 -13.00
CA LEU A 260 3.72 8.91 -12.99
C LEU A 260 4.54 7.91 -13.82
N ASP A 261 5.00 6.84 -13.17
CA ASP A 261 5.83 5.77 -13.73
C ASP A 261 5.06 4.47 -13.90
N MET A 262 4.01 4.26 -13.09
CA MET A 262 3.17 3.06 -13.08
C MET A 262 1.69 3.44 -12.95
N LEU A 263 0.87 2.99 -13.90
CA LEU A 263 -0.59 3.16 -13.87
C LEU A 263 -1.29 1.84 -14.16
N ASP A 264 -2.11 1.36 -13.22
CA ASP A 264 -2.97 0.21 -13.48
C ASP A 264 -4.45 0.61 -13.39
N LEU A 265 -5.15 0.53 -14.54
CA LEU A 265 -6.59 0.73 -14.68
C LEU A 265 -7.29 -0.56 -15.14
N SER A 266 -6.59 -1.70 -15.13
CA SER A 266 -7.11 -2.96 -15.62
C SER A 266 -8.31 -3.45 -14.79
N ASN A 267 -9.11 -4.34 -15.36
CA ASN A 267 -10.28 -4.92 -14.71
C ASN A 267 -11.23 -3.84 -14.10
N ASN A 268 -11.71 -2.96 -14.98
CA ASN A 268 -12.70 -1.94 -14.69
C ASN A 268 -13.81 -2.00 -15.76
N SER A 269 -14.72 -1.03 -15.75
CA SER A 269 -15.87 -0.96 -16.66
C SER A 269 -15.77 0.22 -17.65
N LEU A 270 -14.56 0.64 -18.00
CA LEU A 270 -14.34 1.76 -18.91
C LEU A 270 -14.61 1.34 -20.36
N SER A 271 -15.55 2.01 -21.00
CA SER A 271 -15.84 1.83 -22.43
C SER A 271 -15.14 2.84 -23.32
N SER A 272 -14.83 4.02 -22.80
CA SER A 272 -14.05 5.06 -23.46
C SER A 272 -13.31 5.91 -22.42
N ILE A 273 -12.49 6.84 -22.89
CA ILE A 273 -11.87 7.88 -22.06
C ILE A 273 -12.05 9.25 -22.73
N PRO A 274 -12.09 10.35 -21.96
CA PRO A 274 -12.12 11.67 -22.54
C PRO A 274 -10.85 11.96 -23.35
N PRO A 275 -10.95 12.79 -24.41
CA PRO A 275 -9.82 13.28 -25.17
C PRO A 275 -8.73 13.84 -24.27
N ARG A 276 -7.46 13.59 -24.62
CA ARG A 276 -6.27 14.09 -23.90
C ARG A 276 -6.14 13.67 -22.43
N LEU A 277 -6.92 12.72 -21.92
CA LEU A 277 -6.80 12.24 -20.53
C LEU A 277 -5.35 11.83 -20.19
N PHE A 278 -4.67 11.18 -21.14
CA PHE A 278 -3.29 10.70 -21.00
C PHE A 278 -2.25 11.64 -21.59
N ALA A 279 -2.60 12.87 -21.99
CA ALA A 279 -1.64 13.78 -22.63
C ALA A 279 -0.46 14.19 -21.73
N SER A 280 -0.63 14.11 -20.41
CA SER A 280 0.43 14.35 -19.41
C SER A 280 1.19 13.08 -19.01
N LEU A 281 0.78 11.90 -19.49
CA LEU A 281 1.33 10.60 -19.12
C LEU A 281 2.04 9.98 -20.31
N GLY A 282 3.16 9.30 -20.08
CA GLY A 282 3.88 8.64 -21.17
C GLY A 282 4.38 9.61 -22.25
N ARG A 283 4.80 9.05 -23.38
CA ARG A 283 5.22 9.80 -24.56
C ARG A 283 4.02 10.54 -25.17
N PRO A 284 4.22 11.78 -25.66
CA PRO A 284 5.51 12.48 -25.81
C PRO A 284 5.98 13.25 -24.55
N ALA A 285 5.18 13.34 -23.48
CA ALA A 285 5.52 14.15 -22.31
C ALA A 285 6.77 13.63 -21.55
N ARG A 286 6.76 12.34 -21.17
CA ARG A 286 7.91 11.61 -20.59
C ARG A 286 7.70 10.11 -20.73
N ASP A 287 8.73 9.35 -21.06
CA ASP A 287 8.65 7.89 -20.98
C ASP A 287 8.39 7.44 -19.53
N MET A 288 7.44 6.53 -19.34
CA MET A 288 7.15 5.92 -18.03
C MET A 288 8.30 4.98 -17.66
N GLN A 289 8.75 4.95 -16.40
CA GLN A 289 9.79 4.00 -15.99
C GLN A 289 9.27 2.56 -16.02
N ASP A 290 8.12 2.30 -15.41
CA ASP A 290 7.58 0.95 -15.27
C ASP A 290 6.63 0.62 -16.42
N GLY A 291 5.42 1.18 -16.41
CA GLY A 291 4.46 0.97 -17.48
C GLY A 291 3.01 1.13 -17.08
N PHE A 292 2.12 0.56 -17.87
CA PHE A 292 0.69 0.66 -17.60
C PHE A 292 -0.11 -0.56 -18.08
N ASP A 293 -1.28 -0.74 -17.45
CA ASP A 293 -2.24 -1.76 -17.84
C ASP A 293 -3.66 -1.16 -17.97
N LEU A 294 -4.27 -1.38 -19.14
CA LEU A 294 -5.64 -0.99 -19.49
C LEU A 294 -6.49 -2.20 -19.93
N SER A 295 -5.98 -3.41 -19.73
CA SER A 295 -6.66 -4.65 -20.10
C SER A 295 -7.97 -4.84 -19.33
N HIS A 296 -8.79 -5.78 -19.80
CA HIS A 296 -10.03 -6.16 -19.10
C HIS A 296 -10.96 -4.96 -18.82
N ASN A 297 -11.10 -4.08 -19.80
CA ASN A 297 -12.09 -3.00 -19.83
C ASN A 297 -12.94 -3.14 -21.10
N PRO A 298 -14.24 -2.83 -21.07
CA PRO A 298 -15.15 -2.99 -22.19
C PRO A 298 -15.00 -1.90 -23.28
N TRP A 299 -13.80 -1.71 -23.81
CA TRP A 299 -13.46 -0.65 -24.77
C TRP A 299 -14.36 -0.67 -26.01
N VAL A 300 -15.02 0.45 -26.31
CA VAL A 300 -15.77 0.68 -27.55
C VAL A 300 -14.83 1.33 -28.55
N CYS A 301 -14.33 0.54 -29.49
CA CYS A 301 -13.34 0.94 -30.50
C CYS A 301 -14.02 1.65 -31.69
N ASN A 302 -14.57 2.84 -31.42
CA ASN A 302 -15.09 3.76 -32.42
C ASN A 302 -14.20 5.03 -32.49
N GLU A 303 -14.64 6.06 -33.22
CA GLU A 303 -13.89 7.32 -33.37
C GLU A 303 -13.55 8.01 -32.05
N ASP A 304 -14.38 7.85 -31.01
CA ASP A 304 -14.14 8.46 -29.69
C ASP A 304 -12.89 7.90 -29.01
N LEU A 305 -12.46 6.69 -29.38
CA LEU A 305 -11.27 6.04 -28.81
C LEU A 305 -9.97 6.38 -29.55
N ARG A 306 -10.03 7.24 -30.58
CA ARG A 306 -8.89 7.60 -31.45
C ARG A 306 -7.69 8.17 -30.68
N ASP A 307 -7.95 9.06 -29.72
CA ASP A 307 -6.90 9.68 -28.91
C ASP A 307 -6.19 8.64 -28.03
N LEU A 308 -6.95 7.71 -27.45
CA LEU A 308 -6.39 6.58 -26.70
C LEU A 308 -5.55 5.69 -27.62
N TYR A 309 -6.07 5.34 -28.80
CA TYR A 309 -5.36 4.51 -29.76
C TYR A 309 -3.99 5.11 -30.13
N ARG A 310 -3.95 6.40 -30.47
CA ARG A 310 -2.70 7.11 -30.81
C ARG A 310 -1.71 7.07 -29.64
N TRP A 311 -2.18 7.38 -28.44
CA TRP A 311 -1.35 7.32 -27.24
C TRP A 311 -0.80 5.90 -26.98
N LEU A 312 -1.62 4.87 -27.21
CA LEU A 312 -1.19 3.48 -27.10
C LEU A 312 -0.13 3.10 -28.13
N GLN A 313 -0.21 3.60 -29.37
CA GLN A 313 0.83 3.34 -30.37
C GLN A 313 2.20 3.87 -29.94
N ASP A 314 2.24 5.08 -29.37
CA ASP A 314 3.46 5.73 -28.88
C ASP A 314 4.03 5.07 -27.62
N ASN A 315 3.18 4.40 -26.84
CA ASN A 315 3.52 3.86 -25.53
C ASN A 315 3.41 2.33 -25.43
N LYS A 316 3.21 1.62 -26.56
CA LYS A 316 3.00 0.17 -26.58
C LYS A 316 4.16 -0.62 -25.99
N HIS A 317 5.39 -0.12 -25.95
CA HIS A 317 6.53 -0.81 -25.31
C HIS A 317 6.37 -0.90 -23.78
N LYS A 318 5.52 -0.08 -23.18
CA LYS A 318 5.27 0.01 -21.72
C LYS A 318 3.98 -0.68 -21.27
N MET A 319 3.23 -1.29 -22.19
CA MET A 319 2.02 -2.04 -21.84
C MET A 319 2.35 -3.42 -21.28
N PHE A 320 1.80 -3.75 -20.10
CA PHE A 320 1.94 -5.08 -19.51
C PHE A 320 1.09 -6.13 -20.25
N SER A 321 -0.21 -5.87 -20.46
CA SER A 321 -1.17 -6.86 -20.96
C SER A 321 -1.71 -6.53 -22.36
N LYS A 322 -0.81 -6.35 -23.34
CA LYS A 322 -1.15 -5.93 -24.73
C LYS A 322 -2.20 -6.80 -25.40
N ASN A 323 -2.13 -8.11 -25.18
CA ASN A 323 -3.02 -9.06 -25.82
C ASN A 323 -4.41 -9.08 -25.19
N ASP A 324 -4.58 -8.51 -23.99
CA ASP A 324 -5.84 -8.51 -23.24
C ASP A 324 -6.51 -7.13 -23.24
N THR A 325 -5.87 -6.12 -23.81
CA THR A 325 -6.49 -4.86 -24.19
C THR A 325 -7.23 -5.03 -25.53
N ARG A 326 -8.51 -5.42 -25.44
CA ARG A 326 -9.37 -5.76 -26.59
C ARG A 326 -10.61 -4.89 -26.67
N CYS A 327 -11.16 -4.78 -27.88
CA CYS A 327 -12.44 -4.13 -28.11
C CYS A 327 -13.59 -5.00 -27.61
N ALA A 328 -14.53 -4.42 -26.87
CA ALA A 328 -15.82 -5.03 -26.54
C ALA A 328 -16.92 -4.63 -27.54
N GLY A 329 -16.76 -3.50 -28.24
CA GLY A 329 -17.66 -3.06 -29.29
C GLY A 329 -16.96 -2.13 -30.29
N PRO A 330 -17.61 -1.77 -31.42
CA PRO A 330 -18.85 -2.35 -31.93
C PRO A 330 -18.71 -3.83 -32.29
N GLU A 331 -19.81 -4.56 -32.52
CA GLU A 331 -19.81 -6.03 -32.74
C GLU A 331 -18.83 -6.49 -33.83
N ALA A 332 -18.62 -5.69 -34.89
CA ALA A 332 -17.65 -6.00 -35.95
C ALA A 332 -16.18 -6.05 -35.50
N LEU A 333 -15.84 -5.35 -34.40
CA LEU A 333 -14.50 -5.25 -33.85
C LEU A 333 -14.33 -6.01 -32.53
N LYS A 334 -15.41 -6.58 -31.99
CA LYS A 334 -15.42 -7.29 -30.71
C LYS A 334 -14.38 -8.41 -30.67
N GLY A 335 -13.60 -8.44 -29.58
CA GLY A 335 -12.51 -9.39 -29.36
C GLY A 335 -11.22 -9.08 -30.09
N ARG A 336 -11.19 -8.13 -31.05
CA ARG A 336 -9.93 -7.68 -31.68
C ARG A 336 -9.07 -6.93 -30.67
N ARG A 337 -7.75 -7.04 -30.79
CA ARG A 337 -6.82 -6.25 -29.99
C ARG A 337 -6.95 -4.79 -30.40
N LEU A 338 -6.99 -3.90 -29.42
CA LEU A 338 -7.20 -2.47 -29.63
C LEU A 338 -6.09 -1.90 -30.56
N LEU A 339 -4.83 -2.32 -30.35
CA LEU A 339 -3.68 -1.91 -31.16
C LEU A 339 -3.75 -2.35 -32.64
N ASP A 340 -4.58 -3.34 -32.99
CA ASP A 340 -4.70 -3.86 -34.36
C ASP A 340 -5.84 -3.22 -35.16
N VAL A 341 -6.61 -2.30 -34.57
CA VAL A 341 -7.75 -1.66 -35.23
C VAL A 341 -7.25 -0.50 -36.11
N VAL A 342 -6.90 -0.82 -37.36
CA VAL A 342 -6.39 0.13 -38.36
C VAL A 342 -7.41 1.21 -38.72
N ASP A 343 -8.71 0.92 -38.63
CA ASP A 343 -9.78 1.88 -38.95
C ASP A 343 -9.79 3.11 -38.03
N LEU A 344 -9.13 3.03 -36.86
CA LEU A 344 -8.91 4.18 -35.97
C LEU A 344 -7.80 5.13 -36.46
N GLU A 345 -6.98 4.71 -37.43
CA GLU A 345 -5.98 5.57 -38.09
C GLU A 345 -6.57 6.32 -39.30
N SER A 346 -7.56 5.74 -39.99
CA SER A 346 -8.01 6.17 -41.33
C SER A 346 -9.32 6.96 -41.38
N LEU A 347 -9.91 7.29 -40.22
CA LEU A 347 -11.05 8.20 -40.08
C LEU A 347 -10.61 9.56 -39.55
#